data_AF-X5R6V8-F1
#
_entry.id   AF-X5R6V8-F1
#
_cell.length_a   1.000
_cell.length_b   1.000
_cell.length_c   1.000
_cell.angle_alpha   90.00
_cell.angle_beta   90.00
_cell.angle_gamma   90.00
#
_symmetry.space_group_name_H-M   'P 1'
#
loop_
_entity.id
_entity.type
_entity.pdbx_description
1 polymer ?
#
loop_
_entity_poly.entity_id
_entity_poly.type
_entity_poly.pdbx_seq_one_letter_code
_entity_poly.pdbx_strand_id
1 'polypeptide(L)'
;MRLSHGFVRGEALSCIYHGWTYSQAGQCLRIPAHPSLTPPETIRVTTRLVEEAGGIIWVADGEPDGKPPLFEGYVPLRSLTARAGHSALSVAAGTKATVEGYVWQAPGAPAIRLLPIPQEAGETLIHVLVPADCDASERIAASRAAESLRRMAEGIEAKGAVP
;
A
#
# COMPACT_ATOMS: atom_id res chain seq x y z
N MET A 1 -2.21 -7.10 19.94
CA MET A 1 -1.91 -8.03 18.82
C MET A 1 -2.29 -7.34 17.51
N ARG A 2 -1.50 -7.47 16.43
CA ARG A 2 -1.85 -6.90 15.11
C ARG A 2 -2.87 -7.81 14.41
N LEU A 3 -3.99 -7.25 13.95
CA LEU A 3 -5.03 -8.00 13.26
C LEU A 3 -4.61 -8.45 11.85
N SER A 4 -3.60 -7.81 11.26
CA SER A 4 -3.01 -8.20 9.98
C SER A 4 -2.34 -9.59 10.02
N HIS A 5 -2.05 -10.12 11.21
CA HIS A 5 -1.56 -11.49 11.37
C HIS A 5 -2.71 -12.51 11.52
N GLY A 6 -3.96 -12.04 11.49
CA GLY A 6 -5.16 -12.85 11.55
C GLY A 6 -5.54 -13.48 10.20
N PHE A 7 -6.81 -13.82 10.05
CA PHE A 7 -7.35 -14.38 8.82
C PHE A 7 -8.81 -13.99 8.64
N VAL A 8 -9.25 -13.93 7.38
CA VAL A 8 -10.64 -13.69 7.02
C VAL A 8 -11.40 -15.02 6.99
N ARG A 9 -12.61 -15.07 7.55
CA ARG A 9 -13.53 -16.22 7.49
C ARG A 9 -14.94 -15.73 7.15
N GLY A 10 -15.33 -15.92 5.88
CA GLY A 10 -16.52 -15.26 5.34
C GLY A 10 -16.31 -13.75 5.37
N GLU A 11 -17.28 -13.02 5.92
CA GLU A 11 -17.26 -11.54 6.00
C GLU A 11 -16.65 -11.00 7.31
N ALA A 12 -15.85 -11.81 8.03
CA ALA A 12 -15.30 -11.45 9.34
C ALA A 12 -13.79 -11.65 9.43
N LEU A 13 -13.11 -10.72 10.10
CA LEU A 13 -11.67 -10.79 10.41
C LEU A 13 -11.46 -11.44 11.78
N SER A 14 -10.66 -12.51 11.83
CA SER A 14 -10.36 -13.25 13.06
C SER A 14 -8.95 -12.93 13.57
N CYS A 15 -8.84 -12.51 14.83
CA CYS A 15 -7.55 -12.32 15.50
C CYS A 15 -6.86 -13.66 15.75
N ILE A 16 -5.58 -13.79 15.39
CA ILE A 16 -4.82 -15.04 15.58
C ILE A 16 -4.55 -15.38 17.05
N TYR A 17 -4.68 -14.43 17.97
CA TYR A 17 -4.35 -14.68 19.37
C TYR A 17 -5.45 -15.45 20.10
N HIS A 18 -6.65 -14.87 20.21
CA HIS A 18 -7.76 -15.46 20.96
C HIS A 18 -8.95 -15.83 20.09
N GLY A 19 -8.83 -15.68 18.77
CA GLY A 19 -9.89 -15.99 17.82
C GLY A 19 -11.09 -15.05 17.88
N TRP A 20 -10.94 -13.85 18.49
CA TRP A 20 -12.00 -12.84 18.44
C TRP A 20 -12.26 -12.47 16.98
N THR A 21 -13.53 -12.44 16.59
CA THR A 21 -13.93 -12.17 15.21
C THR A 21 -14.62 -10.82 15.10
N TYR A 22 -14.27 -10.03 14.09
CA TYR A 22 -14.79 -8.68 13.88
C TYR A 22 -15.55 -8.60 12.56
N SER A 23 -16.68 -7.88 12.57
CA SER A 23 -17.43 -7.53 11.36
C SER A 23 -16.70 -6.49 10.50
N GLN A 24 -17.20 -6.27 9.29
CA GLN A 24 -16.77 -5.17 8.41
C GLN A 24 -16.89 -3.78 9.07
N ALA A 25 -17.86 -3.58 9.97
CA ALA A 25 -18.02 -2.36 10.76
C ALA A 25 -17.14 -2.31 12.03
N GLY A 26 -16.21 -3.27 12.17
CA GLY A 26 -15.27 -3.35 13.27
C GLY A 26 -15.82 -3.87 14.59
N GLN A 27 -17.13 -4.15 14.71
CA GLN A 27 -17.73 -4.70 15.92
C GLN A 27 -17.28 -6.15 16.14
N CYS A 28 -16.88 -6.50 17.38
CA CYS A 28 -16.63 -7.88 17.75
C CYS A 28 -17.94 -8.69 17.74
N LEU A 29 -17.93 -9.78 16.98
CA LEU A 29 -19.07 -10.68 16.78
C LEU A 29 -19.01 -11.90 17.69
N ARG A 30 -17.80 -12.36 18.08
CA ARG A 30 -17.63 -13.61 18.81
C ARG A 30 -16.35 -13.60 19.66
N ILE A 31 -16.48 -14.07 20.89
CA ILE A 31 -15.37 -14.34 21.80
C ILE A 31 -15.34 -15.86 22.05
N PRO A 32 -14.42 -16.63 21.44
CA PRO A 32 -14.45 -18.09 21.52
C PRO A 32 -14.42 -18.68 22.93
N ALA A 33 -13.74 -18.02 23.87
CA ALA A 33 -13.68 -18.44 25.27
C ALA A 33 -15.03 -18.28 26.01
N HIS A 34 -15.94 -17.46 25.48
CA HIS A 34 -17.25 -17.19 26.06
C HIS A 34 -18.33 -17.29 24.95
N PRO A 35 -18.63 -18.49 24.44
CA PRO A 35 -19.44 -18.66 23.24
C PRO A 35 -20.90 -18.20 23.38
N SER A 36 -21.43 -18.18 24.61
CA SER A 36 -22.79 -17.70 24.91
C SER A 36 -22.85 -16.20 25.21
N LEU A 37 -21.70 -15.52 25.28
CA LEU A 37 -21.65 -14.09 25.54
C LEU A 37 -21.85 -13.34 24.21
N THR A 38 -22.84 -12.46 24.17
CA THR A 38 -22.90 -11.39 23.17
C THR A 38 -21.80 -10.38 23.51
N PRO A 39 -20.79 -10.17 22.65
CA PRO A 39 -19.73 -9.21 22.94
C PRO A 39 -20.29 -7.80 23.12
N PRO A 40 -19.83 -7.03 24.12
CA PRO A 40 -20.21 -5.63 24.28
C PRO A 40 -19.85 -4.77 23.05
N GLU A 41 -20.64 -3.73 22.78
CA GLU A 41 -20.39 -2.78 21.67
C GLU A 41 -19.06 -2.02 21.82
N THR A 42 -18.58 -1.89 23.06
CA THR A 42 -17.27 -1.28 23.33
C THR A 42 -16.11 -2.11 22.81
N ILE A 43 -16.31 -3.40 22.53
CA ILE A 43 -15.31 -4.26 21.91
C ILE A 43 -15.39 -4.12 20.40
N ARG A 44 -14.69 -3.12 19.88
CA ARG A 44 -14.62 -2.84 18.45
C ARG A 44 -13.24 -2.34 18.01
N VAL A 45 -12.97 -2.46 16.73
CA VAL A 45 -11.75 -1.96 16.10
C VAL A 45 -12.06 -0.71 15.28
N THR A 46 -11.07 0.18 15.17
CA THR A 46 -11.18 1.35 14.32
C THR A 46 -11.28 0.94 12.85
N THR A 47 -12.26 1.48 12.15
CA THR A 47 -12.42 1.33 10.70
C THR A 47 -12.01 2.62 9.97
N ARG A 48 -11.80 2.51 8.65
CA ARG A 48 -11.51 3.62 7.75
C ARG A 48 -12.43 3.50 6.54
N LEU A 49 -12.73 4.63 5.90
CA LEU A 49 -13.41 4.61 4.60
C LEU A 49 -12.41 4.14 3.54
N VAL A 50 -12.86 3.20 2.72
CA VAL A 50 -12.03 2.55 1.70
C VAL A 50 -12.83 2.47 0.40
N GLU A 51 -12.18 2.80 -0.71
CA GLU A 51 -12.76 2.67 -2.06
C GLU A 51 -11.73 2.06 -3.02
N GLU A 52 -12.16 1.14 -3.87
CA GLU A 52 -11.35 0.64 -4.98
C GLU A 52 -11.60 1.49 -6.22
N ALA A 53 -10.54 2.03 -6.79
CA ALA A 53 -10.59 2.83 -8.02
C ALA A 53 -9.31 2.62 -8.83
N GLY A 54 -9.44 2.31 -10.14
CA GLY A 54 -8.29 2.06 -11.02
C GLY A 54 -7.46 0.83 -10.62
N GLY A 55 -8.05 -0.14 -9.92
CA GLY A 55 -7.36 -1.32 -9.38
C GLY A 55 -6.45 -1.00 -8.17
N ILE A 56 -6.61 0.17 -7.56
CA ILE A 56 -5.93 0.57 -6.33
C ILE A 56 -6.95 0.65 -5.20
N ILE A 57 -6.55 0.20 -4.01
CA ILE A 57 -7.33 0.38 -2.78
C ILE A 57 -6.93 1.70 -2.12
N TRP A 58 -7.86 2.65 -2.07
CA TRP A 58 -7.68 3.95 -1.46
C TRP A 58 -8.26 3.96 -0.05
N VAL A 59 -7.54 4.55 0.89
CA VAL A 59 -7.98 4.71 2.28
C VAL A 59 -8.08 6.20 2.56
N ALA A 60 -9.25 6.68 2.96
CA ALA A 60 -9.43 8.09 3.30
C ALA A 60 -8.77 8.42 4.64
N ASP A 61 -8.08 9.56 4.69
CA ASP A 61 -7.61 10.15 5.95
C ASP A 61 -8.65 11.16 6.44
N GLY A 62 -9.65 10.65 7.15
CA GLY A 62 -10.83 11.42 7.55
C GLY A 62 -11.98 11.32 6.56
N GLU A 63 -12.74 12.40 6.42
CA GLU A 63 -13.86 12.50 5.48
C GLU A 63 -13.32 12.84 4.07
N PRO A 64 -13.60 12.04 3.04
CA PRO A 64 -13.13 12.31 1.69
C PRO A 64 -13.94 13.45 1.04
N ASP A 65 -13.24 14.43 0.46
CA ASP A 65 -13.86 15.55 -0.29
C ASP A 65 -14.25 15.18 -1.74
N GLY A 66 -14.06 13.92 -2.15
CA GLY A 66 -14.33 13.45 -3.50
C GLY A 66 -13.98 11.98 -3.73
N LYS A 67 -14.12 11.54 -4.99
CA LYS A 67 -13.74 10.18 -5.39
C LYS A 67 -12.22 10.03 -5.51
N PRO A 68 -11.68 8.82 -5.32
CA PRO A 68 -10.28 8.58 -5.57
C PRO A 68 -9.89 8.81 -7.04
N PRO A 69 -8.63 9.17 -7.33
CA PRO A 69 -8.16 9.36 -8.70
C PRO A 69 -8.07 8.02 -9.44
N LEU A 70 -8.44 8.02 -10.72
CA LEU A 70 -8.52 6.82 -11.56
C LEU A 70 -7.26 6.53 -12.40
N PHE A 71 -6.31 7.46 -12.46
CA PHE A 71 -5.09 7.40 -13.31
C PHE A 71 -5.33 6.77 -14.68
N GLU A 72 -6.14 7.44 -15.51
CA GLU A 72 -6.55 6.92 -16.82
C GLU A 72 -5.36 6.45 -17.67
N GLY A 73 -5.54 5.30 -18.34
CA GLY A 73 -4.50 4.69 -19.16
C GLY A 73 -3.44 3.91 -18.39
N TYR A 74 -3.48 3.87 -17.05
CA TYR A 74 -2.57 3.06 -16.23
C TYR A 74 -3.27 1.87 -15.58
N VAL A 75 -2.52 0.80 -15.35
CA VAL A 75 -2.94 -0.38 -14.58
C VAL A 75 -1.90 -0.74 -13.52
N PRO A 76 -2.32 -1.29 -12.36
CA PRO A 76 -1.40 -1.81 -11.35
C PRO A 76 -0.52 -2.94 -11.91
N LEU A 77 0.78 -2.86 -11.63
CA LEU A 77 1.75 -3.91 -11.94
C LEU A 77 2.11 -4.71 -10.68
N ARG A 78 2.55 -4.01 -9.63
CA ARG A 78 2.97 -4.62 -8.35
C ARG A 78 3.16 -3.57 -7.26
N SER A 79 3.35 -4.04 -6.04
CA SER A 79 3.86 -3.24 -4.92
C SER A 79 5.24 -3.72 -4.51
N LEU A 80 6.05 -2.82 -3.95
CA LEU A 80 7.32 -3.15 -3.30
C LEU A 80 7.61 -2.16 -2.17
N THR A 81 8.29 -2.63 -1.13
CA THR A 81 8.73 -1.78 -0.02
C THR A 81 10.20 -1.45 -0.20
N ALA A 82 10.57 -0.17 -0.10
CA ALA A 82 11.94 0.30 -0.02
C ALA A 82 12.30 0.62 1.43
N ARG A 83 13.49 0.19 1.88
CA ARG A 83 14.08 0.65 3.16
C ARG A 83 14.74 2.02 2.98
N ALA A 84 13.94 2.98 2.57
CA ALA A 84 14.37 4.33 2.28
C ALA A 84 13.20 5.29 2.44
N GLY A 85 13.49 6.52 2.86
CA GLY A 85 12.51 7.58 2.96
C GLY A 85 12.07 8.09 1.58
N HIS A 86 10.98 8.84 1.58
CA HIS A 86 10.45 9.46 0.37
C HIS A 86 11.46 10.40 -0.33
N SER A 87 12.33 11.07 0.43
CA SER A 87 13.38 11.94 -0.10
C SER A 87 14.41 11.16 -0.92
N ALA A 88 14.95 10.06 -0.39
CA ALA A 88 15.88 9.20 -1.10
C ALA A 88 15.27 8.59 -2.36
N LEU A 89 13.98 8.22 -2.31
CA LEU A 89 13.25 7.76 -3.50
C LEU A 89 13.13 8.85 -4.57
N SER A 90 12.82 10.09 -4.17
CA SER A 90 12.74 11.22 -5.12
C SER A 90 14.09 11.51 -5.78
N VAL A 91 15.19 11.44 -5.02
CA VAL A 91 16.55 11.58 -5.56
C VAL A 91 16.86 10.44 -6.53
N ALA A 92 16.54 9.19 -6.17
CA ALA A 92 16.76 8.02 -7.02
C ALA A 92 15.97 8.07 -8.33
N ALA A 93 14.73 8.56 -8.28
CA ALA A 93 13.87 8.70 -9.46
C ALA A 93 14.27 9.89 -10.35
N GLY A 94 15.06 10.84 -9.82
CA GLY A 94 15.43 12.07 -10.53
C GLY A 94 14.26 13.00 -10.83
N THR A 95 13.13 12.82 -10.13
CA THR A 95 11.89 13.58 -10.33
C THR A 95 11.22 13.86 -8.98
N LYS A 96 10.41 14.93 -8.92
CA LYS A 96 9.66 15.31 -7.71
C LYS A 96 8.27 14.70 -7.74
N ALA A 97 7.79 14.27 -6.57
CA ALA A 97 6.41 13.83 -6.41
C ALA A 97 5.45 14.97 -6.73
N THR A 98 4.32 14.62 -7.34
CA THR A 98 3.11 15.44 -7.34
C THR A 98 2.10 14.83 -6.37
N VAL A 99 0.96 15.50 -6.16
CA VAL A 99 -0.18 14.93 -5.42
C VAL A 99 -0.68 13.61 -6.04
N GLU A 100 -0.41 13.39 -7.32
CA GLU A 100 -0.77 12.17 -8.08
C GLU A 100 0.38 11.14 -8.14
N GLY A 101 1.43 11.33 -7.35
CA GLY A 101 2.65 10.52 -7.36
C GLY A 101 3.68 10.98 -8.40
N TYR A 102 4.47 10.04 -8.91
CA TYR A 102 5.57 10.27 -9.85
C TYR A 102 5.23 9.65 -11.19
N VAL A 103 5.51 10.35 -12.29
CA VAL A 103 5.70 9.72 -13.59
C VAL A 103 7.21 9.62 -13.83
N TRP A 104 7.69 8.39 -13.89
CA TRP A 104 9.11 8.06 -13.95
C TRP A 104 9.40 7.27 -15.22
N GLN A 105 10.35 7.76 -16.01
CA GLN A 105 10.81 7.10 -17.23
C GLN A 105 12.14 6.39 -16.94
N ALA A 106 12.10 5.05 -16.84
CA ALA A 106 13.34 4.27 -16.74
C ALA A 106 13.87 3.92 -18.14
N PRO A 107 15.20 3.84 -18.32
CA PRO A 107 15.78 3.39 -19.59
C PRO A 107 15.25 2.01 -20.00
N GLY A 108 14.70 1.90 -21.21
CA GLY A 108 14.18 0.64 -21.75
C GLY A 108 12.89 0.11 -21.09
N ALA A 109 12.20 0.95 -20.30
CA ALA A 109 10.89 0.63 -19.74
C ALA A 109 9.84 1.63 -20.24
N PRO A 110 8.53 1.29 -20.17
CA PRO A 110 7.46 2.26 -20.40
C PRO A 110 7.47 3.39 -19.36
N ALA A 111 6.60 4.39 -19.53
CA ALA A 111 6.38 5.42 -18.50
C ALA A 111 5.75 4.78 -17.25
N ILE A 112 6.47 4.74 -16.13
CA ILE A 112 6.01 4.09 -14.91
C ILE A 112 5.41 5.16 -13.99
N ARG A 113 4.21 4.90 -13.46
CA ARG A 113 3.66 5.71 -12.37
C ARG A 113 3.98 5.07 -11.02
N LEU A 114 4.53 5.86 -10.11
CA LEU A 114 4.87 5.44 -8.75
C LEU A 114 4.01 6.20 -7.76
N LEU A 115 3.36 5.46 -6.86
CA LEU A 115 2.62 6.01 -5.73
C LEU A 115 3.32 5.57 -4.43
N PRO A 116 4.24 6.39 -3.89
CA PRO A 116 4.91 6.07 -2.65
C PRO A 116 4.09 6.51 -1.44
N ILE A 117 4.04 5.62 -0.46
CA ILE A 117 3.33 5.77 0.79
C ILE A 117 4.36 5.59 1.90
N PRO A 118 4.81 6.68 2.55
CA PRO A 118 5.70 6.61 3.69
C PRO A 118 5.13 5.67 4.76
N GLN A 119 5.98 4.81 5.30
CA GLN A 119 5.66 3.89 6.38
C GLN A 119 6.39 4.29 7.66
N GLU A 120 6.08 3.60 8.75
CA GLU A 120 6.86 3.68 9.97
C GLU A 120 8.32 3.24 9.72
N ALA A 121 9.25 3.62 10.61
CA ALA A 121 10.66 3.22 10.58
C ALA A 121 11.45 3.62 9.31
N GLY A 122 11.00 4.63 8.56
CA GLY A 122 11.73 5.15 7.40
C GLY A 122 11.63 4.26 6.16
N GLU A 123 10.65 3.36 6.10
CA GLU A 123 10.34 2.60 4.89
C GLU A 123 9.34 3.34 4.01
N THR A 124 9.30 3.02 2.72
CA THR A 124 8.30 3.52 1.77
C THR A 124 7.68 2.35 1.00
N LEU A 125 6.37 2.17 1.11
CA LEU A 125 5.61 1.28 0.23
C LEU A 125 5.40 1.98 -1.10
N ILE A 126 5.65 1.31 -2.22
CA ILE A 126 5.53 1.89 -3.55
C ILE A 126 4.57 1.03 -4.37
N HIS A 127 3.44 1.60 -4.78
CA HIS A 127 2.63 1.02 -5.84
C HIS A 127 3.19 1.42 -7.20
N VAL A 128 3.39 0.43 -8.05
CA VAL A 128 3.97 0.58 -9.40
C VAL A 128 2.85 0.33 -10.40
N LEU A 129 2.59 1.33 -11.23
CA LEU A 129 1.61 1.29 -12.30
C LEU A 129 2.31 1.47 -13.65
N VAL A 130 1.75 0.85 -14.70
CA VAL A 130 2.25 0.91 -16.08
C VAL A 130 1.11 1.24 -17.04
N PRO A 131 1.40 1.71 -18.27
CA PRO A 131 0.38 1.89 -19.30
C PRO A 131 -0.41 0.60 -19.55
N ALA A 132 -1.72 0.75 -19.78
CA ALA A 132 -2.65 -0.35 -19.92
C ALA A 132 -2.34 -1.25 -21.14
N ASP A 133 -1.79 -0.65 -22.18
CA ASP A 133 -1.40 -1.28 -23.45
C ASP A 133 -0.04 -1.99 -23.39
N CYS A 134 0.68 -1.93 -22.26
CA CYS A 134 1.97 -2.60 -22.14
C CYS A 134 1.89 -4.12 -22.33
N ASP A 135 2.80 -4.64 -23.15
CA ASP A 135 2.97 -6.08 -23.35
C ASP A 135 3.70 -6.75 -22.17
N ALA A 136 3.89 -8.08 -22.25
CA ALA A 136 4.56 -8.84 -21.20
C ALA A 136 6.04 -8.43 -21.02
N SER A 137 6.75 -8.12 -22.11
CA SER A 137 8.15 -7.71 -22.08
C SER A 137 8.31 -6.35 -21.39
N GLU A 138 7.44 -5.40 -21.72
CA GLU A 138 7.41 -4.07 -21.12
C GLU A 138 7.05 -4.11 -19.63
N ARG A 139 6.09 -4.97 -19.23
CA ARG A 139 5.76 -5.20 -17.82
C ARG A 139 6.92 -5.81 -17.05
N ILE A 140 7.66 -6.75 -17.64
CA ILE A 140 8.88 -7.32 -17.03
C ILE A 140 9.96 -6.26 -16.89
N ALA A 141 10.19 -5.44 -17.94
CA ALA A 141 11.14 -4.34 -17.90
C ALA A 141 10.79 -3.32 -16.81
N ALA A 142 9.52 -2.92 -16.69
CA ALA A 142 9.04 -2.02 -15.65
C ALA A 142 9.22 -2.60 -14.24
N SER A 143 8.92 -3.89 -14.05
CA SER A 143 9.11 -4.58 -12.76
C SER A 143 10.58 -4.61 -12.34
N ARG A 144 11.50 -4.85 -13.29
CA ARG A 144 12.96 -4.81 -13.05
C ARG A 144 13.46 -3.38 -12.79
N ALA A 145 12.94 -2.40 -13.53
CA ALA A 145 13.26 -1.00 -13.33
C ALA A 145 12.87 -0.54 -11.92
N ALA A 146 11.66 -0.88 -11.46
CA ALA A 146 11.19 -0.54 -10.12
C ALA A 146 12.06 -1.18 -9.01
N GLU A 147 12.55 -2.41 -9.23
CA GLU A 147 13.51 -3.07 -8.34
C GLU A 147 14.87 -2.35 -8.31
N SER A 148 15.38 -1.91 -9.47
CA SER A 148 16.60 -1.10 -9.53
C SER A 148 16.43 0.25 -8.82
N LEU A 149 15.28 0.90 -8.98
CA LEU A 149 14.95 2.14 -8.28
C LEU A 149 14.95 1.94 -6.76
N ARG A 150 14.34 0.85 -6.26
CA ARG A 150 14.39 0.51 -4.83
C ARG A 150 15.82 0.47 -4.32
N ARG A 151 16.70 -0.28 -5.00
CA ARG A 151 18.09 -0.47 -4.59
C ARG A 151 18.88 0.85 -4.61
N MET A 152 18.61 1.70 -5.60
CA MET A 152 19.22 3.04 -5.64
C MET A 152 18.78 3.91 -4.46
N ALA A 153 17.48 3.94 -4.15
CA ALA A 153 16.94 4.68 -3.02
C ALA A 153 17.51 4.18 -1.68
N GLU A 154 17.54 2.86 -1.46
CA GLU A 154 18.15 2.24 -0.28
C GLU A 154 19.65 2.55 -0.17
N GLY A 155 20.36 2.56 -1.31
CA GLY A 155 21.78 2.94 -1.36
C GLY A 155 22.02 4.43 -1.07
N ILE A 156 21.11 5.32 -1.44
CA ILE A 156 21.17 6.75 -1.11
C ILE A 156 20.91 6.95 0.39
N GLU A 157 19.88 6.31 0.94
CA GLU A 157 19.54 6.35 2.36
C GLU A 157 20.74 5.90 3.21
N ALA A 158 21.35 4.76 2.86
CA ALA A 158 22.51 4.22 3.58
C ALA A 158 23.74 5.15 3.53
N LYS A 159 23.94 5.94 2.46
CA LYS A 159 25.04 6.90 2.33
C LYS A 159 24.75 8.24 3.02
N GLY A 160 23.48 8.61 3.16
CA GLY A 160 23.04 9.80 3.90
C GLY A 160 22.96 9.59 5.41
N ALA A 161 22.88 8.33 5.85
CA ALA A 161 22.82 7.93 7.27
C ALA A 161 24.21 7.70 7.92
N VAL A 162 25.31 8.13 7.28
CA VAL A 162 26.63 8.09 7.92
C VAL A 162 26.65 9.11 9.07
N PRO A 163 27.06 8.71 10.30
CA PRO A 163 27.07 9.60 11.47
C PRO A 163 28.02 10.80 11.30
#